data_AF-A0A9Y2EYA6-F1
#
_entry.id   AF-A0A9Y2EYA6-F1
#
_cell.length_a   1.000
_cell.length_b   1.000
_cell.length_c   1.000
_cell.angle_alpha   90.00
_cell.angle_beta   90.00
_cell.angle_gamma   90.00
#
_symmetry.space_group_name_H-M   'P 1'
#
loop_
_entity.id
_entity.type
_entity.pdbx_description
1 polymer ?
#
loop_
_entity_poly.entity_id
_entity_poly.type
_entity_poly.pdbx_seq_one_letter_code
_entity_poly.pdbx_strand_id
1 'polypeptide(L)'
;MTDGRVFLSIVAVIALGVFVNGLRFARMTSNPFVGRRLFGMPMEGSELPIGRLNLIGKIQMIFAPLFLGFACALTFGFLGPVEGIETIKLH
;
A
#
# COMPACT_ATOMS: atom_id res chain seq x y z
N MET A 1 7.26 -17.13 -16.50
CA MET A 1 7.57 -15.69 -16.31
C MET A 1 6.25 -14.95 -16.27
N THR A 2 6.11 -13.97 -15.37
CA THR A 2 4.90 -13.16 -15.27
C THR A 2 5.02 -11.96 -16.20
N ASP A 3 4.00 -11.71 -17.02
CA ASP A 3 3.93 -10.53 -17.88
C ASP A 3 3.99 -9.25 -17.02
N GLY A 4 4.95 -8.37 -17.31
CA GLY A 4 5.16 -7.11 -16.59
C GLY A 4 3.92 -6.21 -16.58
N ARG A 5 3.05 -6.25 -17.61
CA ARG A 5 1.77 -5.51 -17.64
C ARG A 5 0.79 -6.04 -16.61
N VAL A 6 0.68 -7.36 -16.50
CA VAL A 6 -0.19 -8.03 -15.52
C VAL A 6 0.31 -7.76 -14.12
N PHE A 7 1.62 -7.92 -13.89
CA PHE A 7 2.25 -7.60 -12.61
C PHE A 7 2.02 -6.14 -12.22
N LEU A 8 2.28 -5.19 -13.13
CA LEU A 8 2.10 -3.77 -12.88
C LEU A 8 0.65 -3.41 -12.57
N SER A 9 -0.31 -4.02 -13.27
CA SER A 9 -1.74 -3.79 -13.03
C SER A 9 -2.16 -4.24 -11.64
N ILE A 10 -1.71 -5.43 -11.20
CA ILE A 10 -1.98 -5.95 -9.85
C ILE A 10 -1.37 -5.02 -8.80
N VAL A 11 -0.11 -4.63 -8.98
CA VAL A 11 0.59 -3.72 -8.06
C VAL A 11 -0.08 -2.36 -8.01
N ALA A 12 -0.54 -1.82 -9.13
CA ALA A 12 -1.26 -0.55 -9.19
C ALA A 12 -2.58 -0.59 -8.39
N VAL A 13 -3.35 -1.68 -8.49
CA VAL A 13 -4.59 -1.87 -7.72
C VAL A 13 -4.29 -1.94 -6.23
N ILE A 14 -3.26 -2.69 -5.82
CA ILE A 14 -2.84 -2.79 -4.41
C ILE A 14 -2.39 -1.42 -3.90
N ALA A 15 -1.52 -0.72 -4.64
CA ALA A 15 -1.02 0.60 -4.26
C ALA A 15 -2.15 1.62 -4.12
N LEU A 16 -3.13 1.61 -5.03
CA LEU A 16 -4.32 2.45 -4.94
C LEU A 16 -5.14 2.14 -3.68
N GLY A 17 -5.38 0.85 -3.40
CA GLY A 17 -6.09 0.42 -2.19
C GLY A 17 -5.39 0.88 -0.91
N VAL A 18 -4.07 0.71 -0.82
CA VAL A 18 -3.26 1.17 0.31
C VAL A 18 -3.30 2.69 0.45
N PHE A 19 -3.20 3.43 -0.66
CA PHE A 19 -3.27 4.89 -0.65
C PHE A 19 -4.62 5.40 -0.13
N VAL A 20 -5.74 4.85 -0.64
CA VAL A 20 -7.10 5.21 -0.22
C VAL A 20 -7.33 4.86 1.25
N ASN A 21 -6.82 3.72 1.71
CA ASN A 21 -6.88 3.35 3.12
C ASN A 21 -6.04 4.31 3.99
N GLY A 22 -4.87 4.73 3.48
CA GLY A 22 -4.04 5.76 4.09
C GLY A 22 -4.77 7.09 4.24
N LEU A 23 -5.51 7.52 3.21
CA LEU A 23 -6.33 8.73 3.23
C LEU A 23 -7.43 8.64 4.29
N ARG A 24 -8.08 7.48 4.41
CA ARG A 24 -9.09 7.22 5.45
C ARG A 24 -8.50 7.36 6.85
N PHE A 25 -7.33 6.78 7.09
CA PHE A 25 -6.64 6.90 8.38
C PHE A 25 -6.11 8.31 8.65
N ALA A 26 -5.58 9.01 7.65
CA ALA A 26 -5.06 10.37 7.82
C ALA A 26 -6.15 11.38 8.19
N ARG A 27 -7.40 11.12 7.79
CA ARG A 27 -8.58 11.97 8.05
C ARG A 27 -9.37 11.53 9.29
N MET A 28 -8.89 10.54 10.05
CA MET A 28 -9.63 10.04 11.21
C MET A 28 -9.64 11.07 12.34
N THR A 29 -10.83 11.32 12.88
CA THR A 29 -11.08 12.23 14.01
C THR A 29 -11.36 11.47 15.30
N SER A 30 -11.68 10.18 15.23
CA SER A 30 -11.88 9.28 16.36
C SER A 30 -11.30 7.91 16.05
N ASN A 31 -10.86 7.18 17.09
CA ASN A 31 -10.37 5.82 16.93
C ASN A 31 -11.58 4.86 16.87
N PRO A 32 -11.84 4.20 15.71
CA PRO A 32 -12.99 3.32 15.54
C PRO A 32 -12.83 1.95 16.24
N PHE A 33 -11.62 1.65 16.73
CA PHE A 33 -11.28 0.38 17.36
C PHE A 33 -11.42 0.43 18.89
N VAL A 34 -11.70 1.60 19.47
CA VAL A 34 -11.90 1.76 20.90
C VAL A 34 -13.02 0.85 21.38
N GLY A 35 -12.70 -0.04 22.34
CA GLY A 35 -13.65 -0.99 22.90
C GLY A 35 -14.02 -2.18 21.98
N ARG A 36 -13.50 -2.25 20.75
CA ARG A 36 -13.79 -3.37 19.85
C ARG A 36 -12.92 -4.58 20.18
N ARG A 37 -13.56 -5.75 20.24
CA ARG A 37 -12.90 -7.05 20.42
C ARG A 37 -13.07 -7.89 19.15
N LEU A 38 -12.01 -8.58 18.73
CA LEU A 38 -12.02 -9.56 17.67
C LEU A 38 -11.75 -10.93 18.33
N PHE A 39 -12.67 -11.89 18.18
CA PHE A 39 -12.56 -13.23 18.81
C PHE A 39 -12.30 -13.18 20.34
N GLY A 40 -12.90 -12.21 21.03
CA GLY A 40 -12.72 -12.03 22.48
C GLY A 40 -11.42 -11.31 22.88
N MET A 41 -10.48 -11.12 21.96
CA MET A 41 -9.25 -10.35 22.18
C MET A 41 -9.47 -8.88 21.81
N PRO A 42 -8.84 -7.91 22.52
CA PRO A 42 -8.89 -6.52 22.09
C PRO A 42 -8.31 -6.41 20.67
N MET A 43 -9.00 -5.68 19.77
CA MET A 43 -8.45 -5.40 18.45
C MET A 43 -7.13 -4.64 18.60
N GLU A 44 -6.12 -5.06 17.83
CA GLU A 44 -4.88 -4.29 17.69
C GLU A 44 -5.22 -2.88 17.21
N GLY A 45 -4.74 -1.89 17.95
CA GLY A 45 -5.02 -0.48 17.69
C GLY A 45 -6.20 0.11 18.45
N SER A 46 -6.91 -0.66 19.29
CA SER A 46 -7.95 -0.12 20.19
C SER A 46 -7.43 0.91 21.20
N GLU A 47 -6.16 0.80 21.60
CA GLU A 47 -5.48 1.74 22.50
C GLU A 47 -4.60 2.77 21.76
N LEU A 48 -4.51 2.70 20.43
CA LEU A 48 -3.67 3.64 19.69
C LEU A 48 -4.26 5.05 19.74
N PRO A 49 -3.46 6.07 20.10
CA PRO A 49 -3.91 7.45 20.00
C PRO A 49 -4.12 7.84 18.54
N ILE A 50 -5.14 8.65 18.28
CA ILE A 50 -5.56 9.07 16.93
C ILE A 50 -4.41 9.68 16.13
N GLY A 51 -3.52 10.43 16.79
CA GLY A 51 -2.32 10.98 16.14
C GLY A 51 -1.42 9.92 15.49
N ARG A 52 -1.30 8.73 16.09
CA ARG A 52 -0.55 7.61 15.51
C ARG A 52 -1.29 6.95 14.35
N LEU A 53 -2.62 6.81 14.45
CA LEU A 53 -3.44 6.33 13.32
C LEU A 53 -3.32 7.27 12.11
N ASN A 54 -3.36 8.58 12.34
CA ASN A 54 -3.20 9.58 11.29
C ASN A 54 -1.79 9.55 10.69
N LEU A 55 -0.76 9.29 11.51
CA LEU A 55 0.61 9.11 11.03
C LEU A 55 0.75 7.87 10.15
N ILE A 56 0.18 6.73 10.56
CA ILE A 56 0.14 5.50 9.73
C ILE A 56 -0.54 5.79 8.39
N GLY A 57 -1.65 6.53 8.41
CA GLY A 57 -2.34 6.94 7.19
C GLY A 57 -1.45 7.76 6.25
N LYS A 58 -0.73 8.75 6.79
CA LYS A 58 0.23 9.56 6.02
C LYS A 58 1.39 8.73 5.46
N ILE A 59 1.92 7.80 6.24
CA ILE A 59 2.97 6.86 5.78
C ILE A 59 2.46 6.04 4.60
N GLN A 60 1.26 5.45 4.71
CA GLN A 60 0.65 4.70 3.61
C GLN A 60 0.49 5.56 2.35
N MET A 61 0.05 6.81 2.49
CA MET A 61 -0.10 7.74 1.37
C MET A 61 1.22 8.10 0.67
N ILE A 62 2.35 8.06 1.39
CA ILE A 62 3.68 8.37 0.83
C ILE A 62 4.32 7.10 0.23
N PHE A 63 4.28 5.99 0.96
CA PHE A 63 4.96 4.77 0.53
C PHE A 63 4.23 4.02 -0.59
N ALA A 64 2.90 4.11 -0.67
CA ALA A 64 2.15 3.50 -1.78
C ALA A 64 2.57 4.02 -3.17
N PRO A 65 2.63 5.35 -3.44
CA PRO A 65 3.09 5.86 -4.73
C PRO A 65 4.59 5.62 -4.95
N LEU A 66 5.42 5.68 -3.91
CA LEU A 66 6.84 5.33 -4.03
C LEU A 66 7.03 3.86 -4.44
N PHE A 67 6.29 2.95 -3.83
CA PHE A 67 6.31 1.53 -4.16
C PHE A 67 5.82 1.27 -5.59
N LEU A 68 4.74 1.96 -6.01
CA LEU A 68 4.27 1.87 -7.39
C LEU A 68 5.31 2.39 -8.39
N GLY A 69 5.96 3.53 -8.09
CA GLY A 69 7.03 4.08 -8.92
C GLY A 69 8.22 3.12 -9.03
N PHE A 70 8.58 2.45 -7.94
CA PHE A 70 9.60 1.40 -7.95
C PHE A 70 9.17 0.18 -8.79
N ALA A 71 7.93 -0.28 -8.66
CA ALA A 71 7.40 -1.37 -9.48
C ALA A 71 7.34 -1.02 -10.97
N CYS A 72 7.02 0.24 -11.32
CA CYS A 72 7.17 0.75 -12.68
C CYS A 72 8.63 0.64 -13.14
N ALA A 73 9.58 1.08 -12.32
CA ALA A 73 11.00 1.03 -12.66
C ALA A 73 11.49 -0.41 -12.95
N LEU A 74 11.03 -1.38 -12.16
CA LEU A 74 11.31 -2.80 -12.38
C LEU A 74 10.66 -3.32 -13.66
N THR A 75 9.38 -3.05 -13.87
CA THR A 75 8.62 -3.59 -15.02
C THR A 75 9.05 -3.01 -16.36
N PHE A 76 9.52 -1.76 -16.40
CA PHE A 76 10.13 -1.17 -17.59
C PHE A 76 11.63 -1.48 -17.75
N GLY A 77 12.22 -2.23 -16.80
CA GLY A 77 13.63 -2.65 -16.89
C GLY A 77 14.65 -1.54 -16.63
N PHE A 78 14.25 -0.42 -16.02
CA PHE A 78 15.17 0.67 -15.66
C PHE A 78 16.22 0.27 -14.61
N LEU A 79 15.99 -0.84 -13.90
CA LEU A 79 16.87 -1.40 -12.88
C LEU A 79 17.60 -2.68 -13.34
N GLY A 80 17.54 -2.99 -14.65
CA GLY A 80 18.08 -4.23 -15.22
C GLY A 80 17.07 -5.38 -15.28
N PRO A 81 17.47 -6.55 -15.81
CA PRO A 81 16.62 -7.72 -15.92
C PRO A 81 16.32 -8.30 -14.53
N VAL A 82 15.03 -8.47 -14.22
CA VAL A 82 14.56 -9.05 -12.96
C VAL A 82 14.09 -10.47 -13.22
N GLU A 83 14.64 -11.43 -12.48
CA GLU A 83 14.22 -12.83 -12.59
C GLU A 83 12.72 -12.97 -12.27
N GLY A 84 11.98 -13.63 -13.17
CA GLY A 84 10.55 -13.90 -12.99
C GLY A 84 9.58 -12.87 -13.57
N ILE A 85 10.03 -11.68 -13.99
CA ILE A 85 9.19 -10.63 -14.62
C ILE A 85 9.65 -10.40 -16.06
N GLU A 86 8.72 -10.48 -17.01
CA GLU A 86 8.97 -10.05 -18.39
C GLU A 86 8.81 -8.53 -18.51
N THR A 87 9.85 -7.83 -18.97
CA THR A 87 9.85 -6.36 -19.03
C THR A 87 8.96 -5.82 -20.14
N ILE A 88 8.27 -4.72 -19.85
CA ILE A 88 7.42 -4.03 -20.82
C ILE A 88 8.33 -3.24 -21.77
N LYS A 89 8.36 -3.65 -23.04
CA LYS A 89 9.02 -2.89 -24.10
C LYS A 89 8.05 -1.87 -24.68
N LEU A 90 8.43 -0.59 -24.64
CA LEU A 90 7.75 0.47 -25.38
C LEU A 90 8.27 0.39 -26.83
N HIS A 91 7.42 -0.09 -27.73
CA HIS A 91 7.69 -0.19 -29.17
C HIS A 91 7.66 1.18 -29.84
#